data_AF-A0A4V6I1M3-F1
#
_entry.id   AF-A0A4V6I1M3-F1
#
_cell.length_a   1.000
_cell.length_b   1.000
_cell.length_c   1.000
_cell.angle_alpha   90.00
_cell.angle_beta   90.00
_cell.angle_gamma   90.00
#
_symmetry.space_group_name_H-M   'P 1'
#
loop_
_entity.id
_entity.type
_entity.pdbx_description
1 polymer ?
#
loop_
_entity_poly.entity_id
_entity_poly.type
_entity_poly.pdbx_seq_one_letter_code
_entity_poly.pdbx_strand_id
1 'polypeptide(L)'
;DLIGKKIADKKGYEDSKKNKPITQTDILDLTYNKYIAVESNPHKPDDEIKVGKLDGDFTPTQAQRFFSRYDLLIHQPNTDSGFSATLFGEKRKQKNTDSKLRDNS
;
A
#
# COMPACT_ATOMS: atom_id res chain seq x y z
N ASP A 1 10.56 -2.45 3.81
CA ASP A 1 9.13 -2.66 4.10
C ASP A 1 8.86 -1.95 5.42
N LEU A 2 7.94 -0.98 5.43
CA LEU A 2 7.63 -0.17 6.62
C LEU A 2 6.45 -0.75 7.43
N ILE A 3 5.81 -1.81 6.93
CA ILE A 3 4.68 -2.44 7.61
C ILE A 3 5.14 -2.97 8.98
N GLY A 4 4.38 -2.67 10.02
CA GLY A 4 4.67 -3.07 11.41
C GLY A 4 5.70 -2.18 12.14
N LYS A 5 6.31 -1.20 11.46
CA LYS A 5 7.15 -0.16 12.09
C LYS A 5 6.27 0.90 12.72
N LYS A 6 6.77 1.77 13.60
CA LYS A 6 5.94 2.81 14.24
C LYS A 6 6.15 4.17 13.58
N ILE A 7 5.17 5.06 13.71
CA ILE A 7 5.34 6.46 13.35
C ILE A 7 6.00 7.19 14.52
N ALA A 8 7.02 8.00 14.24
CA ALA A 8 7.73 8.78 15.24
C ALA A 8 6.81 9.78 15.94
N ASP A 9 6.98 9.91 17.25
CA ASP A 9 6.26 10.89 18.06
C ASP A 9 6.72 12.32 17.71
N LYS A 10 5.95 13.05 16.89
CA LYS A 10 6.25 14.45 16.57
C LYS A 10 5.35 15.40 17.37
N LYS A 11 5.96 16.29 18.17
CA LYS A 11 5.25 17.43 18.80
C LYS A 11 4.68 18.33 17.71
N GLY A 12 3.36 18.54 17.72
CA GLY A 12 2.65 19.47 16.81
C GLY A 12 1.71 18.81 15.80
N TYR A 13 1.65 17.48 15.74
CA TYR A 13 0.56 16.76 15.08
C TYR A 13 -0.24 16.02 16.16
N GLU A 14 -1.51 16.38 16.34
CA GLU A 14 -2.46 15.62 17.18
C GLU A 14 -2.83 14.33 16.45
N ASP A 15 -1.86 13.42 16.32
CA ASP A 15 -2.04 12.26 15.48
C ASP A 15 -2.48 11.04 16.29
N SER A 16 -3.67 10.53 15.97
CA SER A 16 -4.26 9.34 16.60
C SER A 16 -3.44 8.06 16.36
N LYS A 17 -2.45 8.12 15.47
CA LYS A 17 -1.52 7.04 15.10
C LYS A 17 -0.23 6.98 15.93
N LYS A 18 -0.07 7.89 16.90
CA LYS A 18 1.04 7.89 17.86
C LYS A 18 1.30 6.49 18.43
N ASN A 19 2.53 6.00 18.33
CA ASN A 19 2.99 4.68 18.82
C ASN A 19 2.27 3.44 18.26
N LYS A 20 1.41 3.57 17.24
CA LYS A 20 0.73 2.44 16.58
C LYS A 20 1.58 1.89 15.43
N PRO A 21 1.49 0.58 15.13
CA PRO A 21 2.15 0.01 13.97
C PRO A 21 1.57 0.59 12.67
N ILE A 22 2.46 0.93 11.74
CA ILE A 22 2.19 1.35 10.37
C ILE A 22 1.54 0.19 9.65
N THR A 23 0.40 0.50 9.05
CA THR A 23 -0.37 -0.41 8.18
C THR A 23 -0.12 -0.07 6.72
N GLN A 24 -0.54 -0.97 5.83
CA GLN A 24 -0.46 -0.72 4.40
C GLN A 24 -1.27 0.51 3.97
N THR A 25 -2.39 0.79 4.64
CA THR A 25 -3.22 1.98 4.37
C THR A 25 -2.46 3.26 4.68
N ASP A 26 -1.72 3.32 5.79
CA ASP A 26 -0.95 4.50 6.18
C ASP A 26 0.15 4.83 5.16
N ILE A 27 0.74 3.80 4.54
CA ILE A 27 1.78 3.96 3.50
C ILE A 27 1.19 4.54 2.21
N LEU A 28 -0.08 4.27 1.92
CA LEU A 28 -0.76 4.73 0.70
C LEU A 28 -1.51 6.05 0.89
N ASP A 29 -1.75 6.45 2.14
CA ASP A 29 -2.48 7.65 2.48
C ASP A 29 -1.54 8.87 2.48
N LEU A 30 -1.80 9.79 1.54
CA LEU A 30 -1.05 11.04 1.38
C LEU A 30 -1.10 11.94 2.61
N THR A 31 -2.06 11.76 3.52
CA THR A 31 -2.14 12.47 4.81
C THR A 31 -0.91 12.19 5.68
N TYR A 32 -0.33 10.99 5.58
CA TYR A 32 0.88 10.60 6.30
C TYR A 32 2.15 10.87 5.49
N ASN A 33 2.07 11.62 4.39
CA ASN A 33 3.25 12.05 3.68
C ASN A 33 4.18 12.85 4.61
N LYS A 34 5.45 12.49 4.57
CA LYS A 34 6.58 12.99 5.35
C LYS A 34 6.66 12.56 6.80
N TYR A 35 5.77 11.70 7.27
CA TYR A 35 5.92 11.08 8.58
C TYR A 35 7.14 10.15 8.61
N ILE A 36 7.82 10.13 9.75
CA ILE A 36 9.03 9.30 9.93
C ILE A 36 8.62 7.97 10.52
N ALA A 37 9.09 6.88 9.90
CA ALA A 37 8.97 5.55 10.45
C ALA A 37 10.18 5.25 11.35
N VAL A 38 9.90 4.66 12.50
CA VAL A 38 10.87 4.34 13.55
C VAL A 38 10.71 2.92 14.06
N GLU A 39 11.79 2.43 14.66
CA GLU A 39 11.88 1.16 15.37
C GLU A 39 12.45 1.37 16.77
N SER A 40 12.04 0.52 17.71
CA SER A 40 12.61 0.51 19.05
C SER A 40 14.10 0.18 19.00
N ASN A 41 14.93 0.94 19.71
CA ASN A 41 16.34 0.67 19.83
C ASN A 41 16.57 -0.48 20.83
N PRO A 42 17.11 -1.64 20.42
CA PRO A 42 17.30 -2.79 21.31
C PRO A 42 18.34 -2.54 22.41
N HIS A 43 19.22 -1.54 22.25
CA HIS A 43 20.24 -1.19 23.24
C HIS A 43 19.81 -0.08 24.19
N LYS A 44 18.74 0.67 23.86
CA LYS A 44 18.22 1.79 24.64
C LYS A 44 16.69 1.85 24.48
N PRO A 45 15.91 1.29 25.43
CA PRO A 45 14.46 1.15 25.29
C PRO A 45 13.69 2.45 25.06
N ASP A 46 14.21 3.56 25.59
CA ASP A 46 13.61 4.90 25.46
C ASP A 46 14.03 5.64 24.18
N ASP A 47 14.76 4.98 23.28
CA ASP A 47 15.31 5.56 22.07
C ASP A 47 14.73 4.86 20.81
N GLU A 48 14.64 5.63 19.73
CA GLU A 48 14.02 5.21 18.49
C GLU A 48 14.99 5.36 17.31
N ILE A 49 15.11 4.31 16.50
CA ILE A 49 15.93 4.31 15.29
C ILE A 49 15.05 4.70 14.11
N LYS A 50 15.43 5.75 13.38
CA LYS A 50 14.75 6.15 12.14
C LYS A 50 15.06 5.14 11.04
N VAL A 51 14.02 4.56 10.45
CA VAL A 51 14.15 3.51 9.43
C VAL A 51 13.57 3.92 8.08
N GLY A 52 12.78 4.98 8.02
CA GLY A 52 12.27 5.50 6.76
C GLY A 52 11.35 6.69 6.92
N LYS A 53 10.75 7.07 5.79
CA LYS A 53 9.78 8.15 5.69
C LYS A 53 8.64 7.68 4.81
N LEU A 54 7.41 7.96 5.21
CA LEU A 54 6.23 7.73 4.39
C LEU A 54 6.16 8.88 3.37
N ASP A 55 6.09 8.56 2.09
CA ASP A 55 5.95 9.54 1.00
C ASP A 55 4.58 9.46 0.32
N GLY A 56 3.86 8.35 0.51
CA GLY A 56 2.59 8.10 -0.18
C GLY A 56 2.75 7.90 -1.69
N ASP A 57 3.99 7.80 -2.17
CA ASP A 57 4.29 7.75 -3.60
C ASP A 57 4.37 6.29 -4.04
N PHE A 58 3.59 5.95 -5.06
CA PHE A 58 3.63 4.64 -5.66
C PHE A 58 4.76 4.60 -6.68
N THR A 59 5.97 4.45 -6.16
CA THR A 59 7.22 4.52 -6.92
C THR A 59 7.19 3.62 -8.18
N PRO A 60 7.93 3.96 -9.24
CA PRO A 60 7.98 3.16 -10.46
C PRO A 60 8.31 1.67 -10.21
N THR A 61 9.18 1.38 -9.23
CA THR A 61 9.50 0.00 -8.85
C THR A 61 8.34 -0.71 -8.17
N GLN A 62 7.55 -0.03 -7.33
CA GLN A 62 6.33 -0.60 -6.75
C GLN A 62 5.27 -0.85 -7.84
N ALA A 63 5.13 0.08 -8.80
CA ALA A 63 4.27 -0.12 -9.97
C ALA A 63 4.69 -1.34 -10.80
N GLN A 64 5.98 -1.47 -11.13
CA GLN A 64 6.50 -2.65 -11.84
C GLN A 64 6.22 -3.96 -11.07
N ARG A 65 6.42 -3.97 -9.75
CA ARG A 65 6.13 -5.14 -8.90
C ARG A 65 4.64 -5.45 -8.78
N PHE A 66 3.78 -4.45 -8.91
CA PHE A 66 2.34 -4.63 -8.92
C PHE A 66 1.89 -5.24 -10.26
N PHE A 67 2.30 -4.64 -11.38
CA PHE A 67 1.99 -5.15 -12.72
C PHE A 67 2.66 -6.49 -13.05
N SER A 68 3.70 -6.90 -12.32
CA SER A 68 4.25 -8.26 -12.43
C SER A 68 3.34 -9.33 -11.80
N ARG A 69 2.45 -8.96 -10.87
CA ARG A 69 1.54 -9.88 -10.17
C ARG A 69 0.09 -9.79 -10.65
N TYR A 70 -0.34 -8.62 -11.10
CA TYR A 70 -1.72 -8.36 -11.47
C TYR A 70 -1.82 -7.94 -12.94
N ASP A 71 -2.88 -8.41 -13.59
CA ASP A 71 -3.32 -7.91 -14.90
C ASP A 71 -4.45 -6.90 -14.74
N LEU A 72 -4.46 -5.91 -15.62
CA LEU A 72 -5.58 -4.99 -15.79
C LEU A 72 -6.72 -5.74 -16.50
N LEU A 73 -7.82 -5.98 -15.79
CA LEU A 73 -8.98 -6.68 -16.35
C LEU A 73 -9.97 -5.73 -17.00
N ILE A 74 -10.36 -4.68 -16.27
CA ILE A 74 -11.34 -3.69 -16.71
C ILE A 74 -10.87 -2.32 -16.25
N HIS A 75 -10.93 -1.34 -17.16
CA HIS A 75 -10.79 0.06 -16.83
C HIS A 75 -12.06 0.80 -17.22
N GLN A 76 -12.76 1.34 -16.22
CA GLN A 76 -13.86 2.26 -16.41
C GLN A 76 -13.34 3.68 -16.16
N PRO A 77 -13.25 4.53 -17.21
CA PRO A 77 -12.86 5.92 -17.05
C PRO A 77 -13.92 6.71 -16.27
N ASN A 78 -13.61 7.97 -15.96
CA ASN A 78 -14.56 8.86 -15.28
C ASN A 78 -15.85 8.99 -16.09
N THR A 79 -16.98 8.69 -15.46
CA THR A 79 -18.32 8.95 -15.99
C THR A 79 -18.71 10.41 -15.75
N ASP A 80 -19.83 10.85 -16.35
CA ASP A 80 -20.41 12.18 -16.11
C ASP A 80 -20.77 12.42 -14.64
N SER A 81 -20.97 11.35 -13.85
CA SER A 81 -21.15 11.41 -12.40
C SER A 81 -19.85 11.53 -11.60
N GLY A 82 -18.68 11.55 -12.26
CA GLY A 82 -17.36 11.58 -11.62
C GLY A 82 -16.89 10.23 -11.08
N PHE A 83 -17.57 9.13 -11.40
CA PHE A 83 -17.18 7.79 -10.95
C PHE A 83 -16.18 7.15 -11.92
N SER A 84 -15.13 6.56 -11.40
CA SER A 84 -14.22 5.68 -12.14
C SER A 84 -13.88 4.46 -11.30
N ALA A 85 -13.58 3.36 -11.99
CA ALA A 85 -13.19 2.12 -11.35
C ALA A 85 -12.19 1.37 -12.23
N THR A 86 -11.23 0.71 -11.62
CA THR A 86 -10.29 -0.17 -12.33
C THR A 86 -10.21 -1.49 -11.59
N LEU A 87 -10.48 -2.59 -12.29
CA LEU A 87 -10.44 -3.94 -11.76
C LEU A 87 -9.13 -4.63 -12.18
N PHE A 88 -8.39 -5.13 -11.19
CA PHE A 88 -7.17 -5.90 -11.38
C PHE A 88 -7.37 -7.36 -10.95
N GLY A 89 -6.80 -8.29 -11.72
CA GLY A 89 -6.84 -9.73 -11.44
C GLY A 89 -5.46 -10.30 -11.15
N GLU A 90 -5.34 -11.17 -10.15
CA GLU A 90 -4.07 -11.82 -9.82
C GLU A 90 -3.69 -12.89 -10.87
N LYS A 91 -2.57 -12.70 -11.55
CA LYS A 91 -2.07 -13.56 -12.65
C LYS A 91 -2.05 -15.05 -12.29
N ARG A 92 -1.69 -15.36 -11.04
CA ARG A 92 -1.56 -16.75 -10.57
C ARG A 92 -2.90 -17.46 -10.36
N LYS A 93 -3.99 -16.71 -10.19
CA LYS A 93 -5.32 -17.24 -9.91
C LYS A 93 -6.22 -17.32 -11.15
N GLN A 94 -5.76 -16.78 -12.28
CA GLN A 94 -6.50 -16.79 -13.56
C GLN A 94 -6.38 -18.11 -14.34
N LYS A 95 -5.60 -19.09 -13.86
CA LYS A 95 -5.34 -20.38 -14.54
C LYS A 95 -6.53 -21.37 -14.59
N ASN A 96 -7.73 -20.98 -14.15
CA ASN A 96 -8.90 -21.86 -14.05
C ASN A 96 -10.12 -21.39 -14.86
N THR A 97 -9.92 -20.54 -15.87
CA THR A 97 -11.02 -20.05 -16.74
C THR A 97 -11.08 -20.73 -18.11
N ASP A 98 -9.99 -21.35 -18.58
CA ASP A 98 -9.99 -22.07 -19.86
C ASP A 98 -10.76 -23.41 -19.83
N SER A 99 -11.01 -23.96 -18.64
CA SER A 99 -11.80 -25.18 -18.47
C SER A 99 -13.31 -24.95 -18.54
N LYS A 100 -13.80 -23.70 -18.56
CA LYS A 100 -15.24 -23.39 -18.63
C LYS A 100 -15.78 -23.04 -20.03
N LEU A 101 -14.90 -22.93 -21.02
CA LEU A 101 -15.29 -22.63 -22.41
C LEU A 101 -15.36 -23.88 -23.31
N ARG A 102 -14.92 -25.05 -22.83
CA ARG A 102 -14.87 -26.29 -23.63
C ARG A 102 -16.05 -27.24 -23.42
N ASP A 103 -16.94 -26.98 -22.46
CA ASP A 103 -18.06 -27.87 -22.16
C ASP A 103 -19.37 -27.49 -22.90
N ASN A 104 -19.33 -26.50 -23.80
CA ASN A 104 -20.49 -26.03 -24.57
C ASN A 104 -20.29 -26.11 -26.11
N SER A 105 -19.53 -27.09 -26.62
CA SER A 105 -19.39 -27.36 -28.06
C SER A 105 -19.78 -28.79 -28.43
#